data_AF-A0A0R1P892-F1
#
_entry.id   AF-A0A0R1P892-F1
#
_cell.length_a   1.000
_cell.length_b   1.000
_cell.length_c   1.000
_cell.angle_alpha   90.00
_cell.angle_beta   90.00
_cell.angle_gamma   90.00
#
_symmetry.space_group_name_H-M   'P 1'
#
loop_
_entity.id
_entity.type
_entity.pdbx_description
1 polymer ?
#
loop_
_entity_poly.entity_id
_entity_poly.type
_entity_poly.pdbx_seq_one_letter_code
_entity_poly.pdbx_strand_id
1 'polypeptide(L)'
;MTVFGLIALYEGVFFLTHTTKPFLVFEPNRDLALAKAIKIWGIILTIVGLLACWSAWANSLAFLVIMVIIGCVLETLMAYSLMGHFQATNRQK
;
A
#
# COMPACT_ATOMS: atom_id res chain seq x y z
N MET A 1 5.68 15.34 -8.61
CA MET A 1 4.62 14.42 -8.16
C MET A 1 4.42 13.21 -9.04
N THR A 2 4.57 13.31 -10.36
CA THR A 2 4.49 12.15 -11.26
C THR A 2 5.39 11.00 -10.85
N VAL A 3 6.64 11.26 -10.44
CA VAL A 3 7.55 10.21 -9.93
C VAL A 3 7.04 9.56 -8.64
N PHE A 4 6.56 10.36 -7.68
CA PHE A 4 6.01 9.85 -6.42
C PHE A 4 4.73 9.03 -6.67
N GLY A 5 3.83 9.52 -7.52
CA GLY A 5 2.63 8.80 -7.94
C GLY A 5 2.97 7.50 -8.67
N LEU A 6 3.98 7.49 -9.54
CA LEU A 6 4.47 6.28 -10.22
C LEU A 6 5.04 5.25 -9.24
N ILE A 7 5.79 5.68 -8.23
CA ILE A 7 6.33 4.79 -7.18
C ILE A 7 5.18 4.20 -6.35
N ALA A 8 4.24 5.04 -5.89
CA ALA A 8 3.09 4.57 -5.13
C ALA A 8 2.18 3.62 -5.94
N LEU A 9 2.04 3.87 -7.24
CA LEU A 9 1.28 3.02 -8.16
C LEU A 9 2.03 1.71 -8.42
N TYR A 10 3.36 1.77 -8.56
CA TYR A 10 4.20 0.58 -8.64
C TYR A 10 4.09 -0.27 -7.36
N GLU A 11 4.16 0.33 -6.17
CA GLU A 11 3.96 -0.39 -4.92
C GLU A 11 2.56 -0.99 -4.79
N GLY A 12 1.50 -0.23 -5.09
CA GLY A 12 0.12 -0.74 -5.05
C GLY A 12 -0.08 -1.94 -5.99
N VAL A 13 0.41 -1.84 -7.22
CA VAL A 13 0.38 -2.94 -8.20
C VAL A 13 1.27 -4.09 -7.77
N PHE A 14 2.42 -3.80 -7.16
CA PHE A 14 3.33 -4.80 -6.64
C PHE A 14 2.68 -5.61 -5.52
N PHE A 15 2.00 -4.97 -4.57
CA PHE A 15 1.22 -5.63 -3.51
C PHE A 15 0.08 -6.49 -4.08
N LEU A 16 -0.63 -5.99 -5.11
CA LEU A 16 -1.69 -6.74 -5.80
C LEU A 16 -1.17 -7.95 -6.58
N THR A 17 -0.03 -7.81 -7.25
CA THR A 17 0.55 -8.85 -8.10
C THR A 17 1.31 -9.90 -7.27
N HIS A 18 1.91 -9.49 -6.15
CA HIS A 18 2.62 -10.38 -5.22
C HIS A 18 1.76 -10.86 -4.06
N THR A 19 0.42 -10.68 -4.09
CA THR A 19 -0.49 -11.30 -3.10
C THR A 19 -0.39 -12.84 -3.08
N THR A 20 0.09 -13.45 -4.18
CA THR A 20 0.15 -14.91 -4.37
C THR A 20 1.55 -15.50 -4.26
N LYS A 21 2.60 -14.69 -4.04
CA LYS A 21 3.98 -15.16 -3.87
C LYS A 21 4.51 -14.74 -2.50
N PRO A 22 5.29 -15.58 -1.81
CA PRO A 22 5.91 -15.19 -0.54
C PRO A 22 6.77 -13.94 -0.76
N PHE A 23 6.51 -12.88 0.00
CA PHE A 23 7.25 -11.62 -0.14
C PHE A 23 7.86 -11.21 1.19
N LEU A 24 9.20 -11.05 1.14
CA LEU A 24 10.14 -10.49 2.13
C LEU A 24 10.14 -11.09 3.54
N VAL A 25 8.98 -11.36 4.15
CA VAL A 25 8.74 -12.02 5.46
C VAL A 25 7.34 -12.66 5.55
N PHE A 26 6.42 -12.30 4.65
CA PHE A 26 5.01 -12.69 4.71
C PHE A 26 4.76 -13.92 3.84
N GLU A 27 4.26 -14.99 4.45
CA GLU A 27 3.75 -16.19 3.76
C GLU A 27 2.21 -16.08 3.65
N PRO A 28 1.65 -15.33 2.66
CA PRO A 28 0.20 -15.25 2.47
C PRO A 28 -0.43 -16.63 2.15
N ASN A 29 0.39 -17.62 1.82
CA ASN A 29 -0.01 -19.00 1.58
C ASN A 29 -0.38 -19.77 2.87
N ARG A 30 -0.04 -19.26 4.06
CA ARG A 30 -0.35 -19.90 5.35
C ARG A 30 -1.53 -19.28 6.09
N ASP A 31 -1.95 -18.06 5.72
CA ASP A 31 -2.98 -17.31 6.44
C ASP A 31 -3.87 -16.50 5.48
N LEU A 32 -5.12 -16.96 5.31
CA LEU A 32 -6.14 -16.32 4.47
C LEU A 32 -6.46 -14.89 4.91
N ALA A 33 -6.31 -14.57 6.20
CA ALA A 33 -6.56 -13.22 6.71
C ALA A 33 -5.49 -12.23 6.23
N LEU A 34 -4.22 -12.66 6.23
CA LEU A 34 -3.10 -11.86 5.77
C LEU A 34 -3.18 -11.60 4.26
N ALA A 35 -3.54 -12.63 3.46
CA ALA A 35 -3.74 -12.47 2.02
C ALA A 35 -4.88 -11.49 1.70
N LYS A 36 -5.97 -11.50 2.48
CA LYS A 36 -7.09 -10.58 2.30
C LYS A 36 -6.72 -9.13 2.67
N ALA A 37 -5.97 -8.94 3.75
CA ALA A 37 -5.49 -7.64 4.18
C ALA A 37 -4.56 -7.00 3.13
N ILE A 38 -3.56 -7.76 2.66
CA ILE A 38 -2.64 -7.31 1.60
C ILE A 38 -3.39 -6.88 0.33
N LYS A 39 -4.40 -7.66 -0.08
CA LYS A 39 -5.19 -7.36 -1.27
C LYS A 39 -6.02 -6.08 -1.12
N ILE A 40 -6.61 -5.86 0.06
CA ILE A 40 -7.39 -4.64 0.38
C ILE A 40 -6.47 -3.42 0.38
N TRP A 41 -5.33 -3.49 1.06
CA TRP A 41 -4.37 -2.39 1.12
C TRP A 41 -3.73 -2.09 -0.24
N GLY A 42 -3.42 -3.12 -1.04
CA GLY A 42 -2.91 -2.95 -2.40
C GLY A 42 -3.90 -2.23 -3.33
N ILE A 43 -5.20 -2.52 -3.23
CA ILE A 43 -6.25 -1.80 -3.99
C ILE A 43 -6.31 -0.34 -3.57
N ILE A 44 -6.28 -0.06 -2.26
CA ILE A 44 -6.32 1.30 -1.72
C ILE A 44 -5.10 2.11 -2.20
N LEU A 45 -3.89 1.55 -2.10
CA LEU A 45 -2.66 2.19 -2.57
C LEU A 45 -2.66 2.44 -4.07
N THR A 46 -3.19 1.51 -4.87
CA THR A 46 -3.29 1.68 -6.32
C THR A 46 -4.21 2.84 -6.68
N ILE A 47 -5.36 2.98 -6.00
CA ILE A 47 -6.29 4.09 -6.19
C ILE A 47 -5.63 5.42 -5.79
N VAL A 48 -4.91 5.44 -4.68
CA VAL A 48 -4.19 6.63 -4.20
C VAL A 48 -3.06 7.02 -5.14
N GLY A 49 -2.29 6.07 -5.66
CA GLY A 49 -1.26 6.31 -6.67
C GLY A 49 -1.82 6.92 -7.95
N LEU A 50 -2.99 6.44 -8.40
CA LEU A 50 -3.71 7.01 -9.54
C LEU A 50 -4.17 8.45 -9.27
N LEU A 51 -4.75 8.71 -8.09
CA LEU A 51 -5.18 10.05 -7.68
C LEU A 51 -3.99 11.01 -7.51
N ALA A 52 -2.86 10.53 -7.01
CA ALA A 52 -1.63 11.30 -6.89
C ALA A 52 -1.02 11.63 -8.26
N CYS A 53 -1.11 10.71 -9.22
CA CYS A 53 -0.72 10.97 -10.60
C CYS A 53 -1.65 12.01 -11.26
N TRP A 54 -2.96 11.93 -11.01
CA TRP A 54 -3.94 12.92 -11.46
C TRP A 54 -3.71 14.30 -10.83
N SER A 55 -3.34 14.34 -9.55
CA SER A 55 -3.01 15.56 -8.81
C SER A 55 -1.85 16.33 -9.44
N ALA A 56 -0.91 15.64 -10.10
CA ALA A 56 0.20 16.29 -10.80
C ALA A 56 -0.25 17.23 -11.94
N TRP A 57 -1.43 17.00 -12.53
CA TRP A 57 -2.02 17.88 -13.55
C TRP A 57 -2.75 19.09 -12.98
N ALA A 58 -3.08 19.11 -11.68
CA ALA A 58 -3.83 20.20 -11.06
C ALA A 58 -3.02 21.50 -10.88
N ASN A 59 -1.70 21.46 -11.13
CA ASN A 59 -0.75 22.59 -11.09
C ASN A 59 -0.84 23.50 -9.83
N SER A 60 -1.40 22.97 -8.74
CA SER A 60 -1.61 23.67 -7.46
C SER A 60 -0.72 23.05 -6.38
N LEU A 61 0.19 23.86 -5.84
CA LEU A 61 1.16 23.42 -4.83
C LEU A 61 0.49 22.92 -3.53
N ALA A 62 -0.65 23.51 -3.15
CA ALA A 62 -1.41 23.09 -1.98
C ALA A 62 -2.01 21.68 -2.16
N PHE A 63 -2.63 21.43 -3.32
CA PHE A 63 -3.22 20.13 -3.64
C PHE A 63 -2.16 19.03 -3.71
N LEU A 64 -0.98 19.39 -4.18
CA LEU A 64 0.20 18.55 -4.29
C LEU A 64 0.69 18.09 -2.91
N VAL A 65 0.86 19.01 -1.95
CA VAL A 65 1.32 18.70 -0.59
C VAL A 65 0.30 17.85 0.17
N ILE A 66 -1.00 18.16 0.05
CA ILE A 66 -2.06 17.40 0.73
C ILE A 66 -2.05 15.92 0.27
N MET A 67 -1.90 15.67 -1.02
CA MET A 67 -1.84 14.31 -1.55
C MET A 67 -0.62 13.52 -1.05
N VAL A 68 0.52 14.17 -0.88
CA VAL A 68 1.73 13.54 -0.30
C VAL A 68 1.48 13.14 1.16
N ILE A 69 0.90 14.05 1.96
CA ILE A 69 0.61 13.77 3.37
C ILE A 69 -0.33 12.56 3.48
N ILE A 70 -1.36 12.51 2.65
CA ILE A 70 -2.29 11.38 2.61
C ILE A 70 -1.57 10.08 2.21
N GLY A 71 -0.72 10.12 1.18
CA GLY A 71 0.09 8.97 0.76
C GLY A 71 0.95 8.42 1.89
N CYS A 72 1.74 9.28 2.54
CA CYS A 72 2.62 8.89 3.65
C CYS A 72 1.85 8.32 4.85
N VAL A 73 0.69 8.91 5.19
CA VAL A 73 -0.15 8.40 6.28
C VAL A 73 -0.68 7.01 5.94
N LEU A 74 -1.14 6.80 4.70
CA LEU A 74 -1.68 5.50 4.27
C LEU A 74 -0.60 4.40 4.20
N GLU A 75 0.59 4.71 3.70
CA GLU A 75 1.72 3.76 3.71
C GLU A 75 2.10 3.35 5.13
N THR A 76 2.15 4.33 6.05
CA THR A 76 2.45 4.08 7.46
C THR A 76 1.37 3.17 8.08
N LEU A 77 0.09 3.47 7.84
CA LEU A 77 -1.03 2.64 8.31
C LEU A 77 -0.98 1.22 7.74
N MET A 78 -0.64 1.08 6.46
CA MET A 78 -0.45 -0.24 5.85
C MET A 78 0.65 -1.00 6.58
N ALA A 79 1.83 -0.40 6.78
CA ALA A 79 2.95 -1.03 7.46
C ALA A 79 2.59 -1.49 8.88
N TYR A 80 1.89 -0.65 9.64
CA TYR A 80 1.37 -1.02 10.97
C TYR A 80 0.36 -2.17 10.91
N SER A 81 -0.58 -2.13 9.97
CA SER A 81 -1.59 -3.20 9.84
C SER A 81 -0.94 -4.55 9.49
N LEU A 82 0.08 -4.52 8.63
CA LEU A 82 0.80 -5.69 8.17
C LEU A 82 1.63 -6.28 9.32
N MET A 83 2.31 -5.43 10.08
CA MET A 83 3.07 -5.83 11.28
C MET A 83 2.17 -6.39 12.38
N GLY A 84 0.98 -5.80 12.58
CA GLY A 84 -0.01 -6.30 13.53
C GLY A 84 -0.51 -7.70 13.17
N HIS A 85 -0.83 -7.94 11.90
CA HIS A 85 -1.18 -9.27 11.41
C HIS A 85 -0.03 -10.27 11.57
N PHE A 86 1.21 -9.86 11.29
CA PHE A 86 2.38 -10.74 11.47
C PHE A 86 2.58 -11.18 12.92
N GLN A 87 2.47 -10.25 13.87
CA GLN A 87 2.59 -10.55 15.29
C GLN A 87 1.45 -11.45 15.80
N ALA A 88 0.22 -11.25 15.28
CA ALA A 88 -0.92 -12.09 15.61
C ALA A 88 -0.72 -13.54 15.13
N THR A 89 -0.24 -13.73 13.90
CA THR A 89 0.07 -15.07 13.35
C THR A 89 1.24 -15.73 14.11
N ASN A 90 2.30 -14.99 14.49
CA ASN A 90 3.43 -15.55 15.24
C ASN A 90 3.07 -15.93 16.69
N ARG A 91 2.08 -15.29 17.31
CA ARG A 91 1.59 -15.66 18.65
C ARG A 91 0.79 -16.98 18.69
N GLN A 92 0.35 -17.47 17.54
CA GLN A 92 -0.45 -18.71 17.42
C GLN A 92 0.42 -19.96 17.16
N LYS A 93 1.75 -19.80 17.08
CA LYS A 93 2.73 -20.85 16.85
C LYS A 93 3.55 -21.13 18.10
#